data_AF-A0A849E817-F1
#
_entry.id   AF-A0A849E817-F1
#
_cell.length_a   1.000
_cell.length_b   1.000
_cell.length_c   1.000
_cell.angle_alpha   90.00
_cell.angle_beta   90.00
_cell.angle_gamma   90.00
#
_symmetry.space_group_name_H-M   'P 1'
#
loop_
_entity.id
_entity.type
_entity.pdbx_description
1 polymer ?
#
loop_
_entity_poly.entity_id
_entity_poly.type
_entity_poly.pdbx_seq_one_letter_code
_entity_poly.pdbx_strand_id
1 'polypeptide(L)' 'MNKPVDIINFGCRLNAYEAEVMRSHADTAGLQNAVVINTCAVTAEAQR' A
#
# COMPACT_ATOMS: atom_id res chain seq x y z
N MET A 1 -18.14 -13.91 3.03
CA MET A 1 -17.25 -13.41 1.97
C MET A 1 -16.15 -12.61 2.64
N ASN A 2 -14.96 -13.18 2.79
CA ASN A 2 -13.81 -12.44 3.29
C ASN A 2 -13.06 -11.86 2.09
N LYS A 3 -12.98 -10.53 2.02
CA LYS A 3 -12.25 -9.83 0.97
C LYS A 3 -10.78 -9.69 1.41
N PRO A 4 -9.80 -10.03 0.56
CA PRO A 4 -8.38 -9.78 0.87
C PRO A 4 -8.12 -8.28 1.02
N VAL A 5 -6.98 -7.93 1.64
CA VAL A 5 -6.59 -6.52 1.79
C VAL A 5 -6.37 -5.88 0.43
N ASP A 6 -7.01 -4.74 0.22
CA ASP A 6 -6.88 -3.93 -0.99
C ASP A 6 -5.86 -2.82 -0.75
N ILE A 7 -4.69 -2.91 -1.39
CA ILE A 7 -3.64 -1.91 -1.25
C ILE A 7 -3.62 -1.03 -2.50
N ILE A 8 -3.98 0.23 -2.32
CA ILE A 8 -4.00 1.23 -3.39
C ILE A 8 -2.78 2.12 -3.24
N ASN A 9 -1.90 2.10 -4.25
CA ASN A 9 -0.68 2.89 -4.24
C ASN A 9 -0.84 4.18 -5.06
N PHE A 10 -0.62 5.32 -4.41
CA PHE A 10 -0.53 6.64 -5.04
C PHE A 10 0.88 7.25 -4.93
N GLY A 11 1.85 6.50 -4.39
CA GLY A 11 3.23 6.95 -4.24
C GLY A 11 4.09 6.68 -5.47
N CYS A 12 5.40 6.74 -5.27
CA CYS A 12 6.38 6.54 -6.35
C CYS A 12 6.74 5.06 -6.54
N ARG A 13 7.82 4.78 -7.28
CA ARG A 13 8.37 3.43 -7.46
C ARG A 13 8.72 2.74 -6.14
N LEU A 14 9.22 3.48 -5.16
CA LEU A 14 9.56 2.91 -3.86
C LEU A 14 8.31 2.42 -3.13
N ASN A 15 7.25 3.22 -3.11
CA ASN A 15 5.97 2.81 -2.51
C ASN A 15 5.37 1.58 -3.21
N ALA A 16 5.56 1.42 -4.52
CA ALA A 16 5.13 0.22 -5.24
C ALA A 16 5.86 -1.04 -4.76
N TYR A 17 7.18 -0.94 -4.54
CA TYR A 17 7.96 -2.03 -3.96
C TYR A 17 7.53 -2.34 -2.52
N GLU A 18 7.34 -1.32 -1.70
CA GLU A 18 6.86 -1.47 -0.31
C GLU A 18 5.47 -2.11 -0.25
N ALA A 19 4.59 -1.83 -1.22
CA ALA A 19 3.25 -2.41 -1.27
C ALA A 19 3.27 -3.94 -1.41
N GLU A 20 4.28 -4.53 -2.07
CA GLU A 20 4.46 -5.99 -2.14
C GLU A 20 4.77 -6.57 -0.75
N VAL A 21 5.67 -5.91 -0.01
CA VAL A 21 6.04 -6.30 1.36
C VAL A 21 4.84 -6.17 2.29
N MET A 22 4.08 -5.08 2.17
CA MET A 22 2.85 -4.85 2.93
C MET A 22 1.80 -5.94 2.67
N ARG A 23 1.65 -6.40 1.42
CA ARG A 23 0.75 -7.52 1.08
C ARG A 23 1.16 -8.80 1.79
N SER A 24 2.44 -9.17 1.75
CA SER A 24 2.93 -10.37 2.44
C SER A 24 2.70 -10.31 3.96
N HIS A 25 2.88 -9.14 4.57
CA HIS A 25 2.59 -8.96 6.00
C HIS A 25 1.09 -9.03 6.31
N ALA A 26 0.24 -8.42 5.48
CA ALA A 26 -1.21 -8.48 5.63
C ALA A 26 -1.73 -9.93 5.55
N ASP A 27 -1.23 -10.70 4.58
CA ASP A 27 -1.55 -12.12 4.42
C ASP A 27 -1.10 -12.93 5.64
N THR A 28 0.14 -12.73 6.09
CA THR A 28 0.70 -13.43 7.27
C THR A 28 -0.07 -13.10 8.56
N ALA A 29 -0.49 -11.84 8.72
CA ALA A 29 -1.30 -11.40 9.85
C ALA A 29 -2.77 -11.86 9.76
N GLY A 30 -3.17 -12.43 8.62
CA GLY A 30 -4.55 -12.80 8.35
C GLY A 30 -5.49 -11.59 8.32
N LEU A 31 -4.99 -10.41 7.98
CA LEU A 31 -5.80 -9.19 7.88
C LEU A 31 -6.79 -9.32 6.72
N GLN A 32 -8.05 -8.98 6.96
CA GLN A 32 -9.13 -9.13 5.98
C GLN A 32 -9.96 -7.84 5.97
N ASN A 33 -10.73 -7.62 4.91
CA ASN A 33 -11.73 -6.56 4.81
C ASN A 33 -11.17 -5.17 5.12
N ALA A 34 -9.91 -4.91 4.73
CA ALA A 34 -9.22 -3.65 4.94
C ALA A 34 -8.79 -3.03 3.60
N VAL A 35 -8.75 -1.70 3.56
CA VAL A 35 -8.19 -0.92 2.45
C VAL A 35 -7.00 -0.14 2.99
N VAL A 36 -5.86 -0.25 2.32
CA VAL A 36 -4.63 0.46 2.67
C VAL A 36 -4.30 1.43 1.55
N ILE A 37 -4.26 2.72 1.89
CA ILE A 37 -3.85 3.78 0.97
C ILE A 37 -2.37 4.05 1.20
N ASN A 38 -1.52 3.55 0.30
CA ASN A 38 -0.08 3.78 0.36
C ASN A 38 0.26 5.04 -0.45
N THR A 39 0.76 6.07 0.23
CA THR A 39 1.12 7.34 -0.37
C THR A 39 2.42 7.84 0.25
N CYS A 40 3.18 8.63 -0.48
CA CYS A 40 4.32 9.36 0.06
C CYS A 40 3.91 10.79 0.41
N ALA A 41 4.69 11.43 1.27
CA ALA A 41 4.57 12.87 1.46
C ALA A 41 4.85 13.55 0.12
N VAL A 42 3.80 14.11 -0.49
CA VAL A 42 3.93 14.89 -1.71
C VAL A 42 4.46 16.25 -1.31
N THR A 43 5.74 16.49 -1.56
CA THR A 43 6.34 17.83 -1.44
C THR A 43 6.26 18.54 -2.78
N ALA A 44 6.49 19.86 -2.80
CA ALA A 44 6.54 20.61 -4.05
C ALA A 44 7.62 20.07 -5.02
N GLU A 45 8.69 19.48 -4.47
CA GLU A 45 9.75 18.81 -5.21
C GLU A 45 9.26 17.51 -5.88
N ALA A 46 8.29 16.80 -5.29
CA ALA A 46 7.76 15.57 -5.86
C ALA A 46 6.83 15.80 -7.08
N GLN A 47 6.39 17.04 -7.31
CA GLN A 47 5.51 17.44 -8.42
C GLN A 47 6.26 18.12 -9.58
N ARG A 48 7.56 18.40 -9.44
CA ARG A 48 8.39 19.01 -10.48
C ARG A 48 9.09 17.96 -11.34
#